data_AF-A0A9D9SDG5-F1
#
_entry.id   AF-A0A9D9SDG5-F1
#
_cell.length_a   1.000
_cell.length_b   1.000
_cell.length_c   1.000
_cell.angle_alpha   90.00
_cell.angle_beta   90.00
_cell.angle_gamma   90.00
#
_symmetry.space_group_name_H-M   'P 1'
#
loop_
_entity.id
_entity.type
_entity.pdbx_description
1 polymer ?
#
loop_
_entity_poly.entity_id
_entity_poly.type
_entity_poly.pdbx_seq_one_letter_code
_entity_poly.pdbx_strand_id
1 'polypeptide(L)'
;MASKLVALTATLIVNIIAAIIILFGMLIAMNGFSESDATWGLAAFVLLALLVTLVTSIGAFFLAGILIKRNFSPVTSALIAVPVFSIVGIGLEIVCSLIGVGVAEFVRVNY
;
A
#
# COMPACT_ATOMS: atom_id res chain seq x y z
N MET A 1 -15.38 -2.22 19.01
CA MET A 1 -14.39 -3.20 18.47
C MET A 1 -14.66 -3.48 17.01
N ALA A 2 -15.88 -3.93 16.65
CA ALA A 2 -16.26 -4.24 15.27
C ALA A 2 -15.90 -3.15 14.23
N SER A 3 -16.24 -1.88 14.48
CA SER A 3 -15.93 -0.78 13.55
C SER A 3 -14.43 -0.55 13.30
N LYS A 4 -13.58 -0.80 14.31
CA LYS A 4 -12.12 -0.67 14.13
C LYS A 4 -11.56 -1.81 13.28
N LEU A 5 -12.07 -3.02 13.51
CA LEU A 5 -11.72 -4.19 12.71
C LEU A 5 -12.19 -4.03 11.27
N VAL A 6 -13.41 -3.51 11.07
CA VAL A 6 -13.91 -3.16 9.73
C VAL A 6 -13.03 -2.13 9.05
N ALA A 7 -12.59 -1.08 9.76
CA ALA A 7 -11.68 -0.10 9.19
C ALA A 7 -10.34 -0.73 8.79
N LEU A 8 -9.77 -1.58 9.65
CA LEU A 8 -8.54 -2.31 9.36
C LEU A 8 -8.68 -3.21 8.13
N THR A 9 -9.69 -4.07 8.10
CA THR A 9 -9.85 -5.06 7.03
C THR A 9 -10.21 -4.41 5.71
N ALA A 10 -11.07 -3.39 5.73
CA ALA A 10 -11.42 -2.64 4.53
C ALA A 10 -10.21 -1.90 3.95
N THR A 11 -9.42 -1.19 4.77
CA THR A 11 -8.19 -0.53 4.31
C THR A 11 -7.18 -1.54 3.76
N LEU A 12 -7.02 -2.68 4.43
CA LEU A 12 -6.12 -3.75 3.98
C LEU A 12 -6.52 -4.30 2.61
N ILE A 13 -7.80 -4.60 2.40
CA ILE A 13 -8.31 -5.08 1.11
C ILE A 13 -8.10 -4.04 0.01
N VAL A 14 -8.43 -2.78 0.28
CA VAL A 14 -8.29 -1.69 -0.71
C VAL A 14 -6.83 -1.51 -1.12
N ASN A 15 -5.90 -1.48 -0.17
CA ASN A 15 -4.48 -1.31 -0.45
C ASN A 15 -3.88 -2.55 -1.14
N ILE A 16 -4.28 -3.78 -0.80
CA ILE A 16 -3.85 -4.97 -1.56
C ILE A 16 -4.30 -4.89 -3.03
N ILE A 17 -5.56 -4.52 -3.27
CA ILE A 17 -6.07 -4.37 -4.64
C ILE A 17 -5.31 -3.28 -5.38
N ALA A 18 -5.05 -2.15 -4.72
CA ALA A 18 -4.27 -1.07 -5.31
C ALA A 18 -2.82 -1.48 -5.62
N ALA A 19 -2.14 -2.16 -4.70
CA ALA A 19 -0.79 -2.68 -4.90
C ALA A 19 -0.73 -3.61 -6.12
N ILE A 20 -1.74 -4.47 -6.32
CA ILE A 20 -1.83 -5.33 -7.50
C ILE A 20 -1.98 -4.49 -8.79
N ILE A 21 -2.81 -3.45 -8.78
CA ILE A 21 -2.97 -2.56 -9.95
C ILE A 21 -1.66 -1.82 -10.25
N ILE A 22 -1.00 -1.31 -9.21
CA ILE A 22 0.27 -0.60 -9.31
C ILE A 22 1.38 -1.53 -9.82
N LEU A 23 1.36 -2.80 -9.42
CA LEU A 23 2.27 -3.83 -9.92
C LEU A 23 2.17 -3.96 -11.45
N PHE A 24 0.97 -3.96 -12.03
CA PHE A 24 0.82 -3.98 -13.48
C PHE A 24 1.43 -2.73 -14.15
N GLY A 25 1.26 -1.56 -13.54
CA GLY A 25 1.91 -0.34 -14.01
C GLY A 25 3.44 -0.43 -13.97
N MET A 26 3.98 -1.01 -12.90
CA MET A 26 5.42 -1.27 -12.74
C MET A 26 5.96 -2.23 -13.79
N LEU A 27 5.24 -3.33 -14.07
CA LEU A 27 5.63 -4.29 -15.10
C LEU A 27 5.72 -3.65 -16.49
N ILE A 28 4.82 -2.71 -16.81
CA ILE A 28 4.88 -1.94 -18.06
C ILE A 28 6.13 -1.03 -18.08
N ALA A 29 6.45 -0.39 -16.96
CA ALA A 29 7.62 0.49 -16.84
C ALA A 29 8.95 -0.26 -16.98
N MET A 30 8.98 -1.54 -16.60
CA MET A 30 10.16 -2.42 -16.66
C MET A 30 10.21 -3.24 -17.95
N ASN A 31 9.40 -2.90 -18.95
CA ASN A 31 9.43 -3.57 -20.24
C ASN A 31 10.81 -3.43 -20.90
N GLY A 32 11.43 -4.55 -21.28
CA GLY A 32 12.79 -4.60 -21.83
C GLY A 32 13.89 -4.86 -20.81
N PHE A 33 13.56 -4.99 -19.53
CA PHE A 33 14.50 -5.43 -18.49
C PHE A 33 14.70 -6.96 -18.60
N SER A 34 15.88 -7.45 -18.21
CA SER A 34 16.07 -8.90 -18.10
C SER A 34 15.23 -9.46 -16.95
N GLU A 35 14.87 -10.75 -17.01
CA GLU A 35 14.10 -11.39 -15.92
C GLU A 35 14.81 -11.30 -14.56
N SER A 36 16.15 -11.33 -14.57
CA SER A 36 16.96 -11.24 -13.35
C SER A 36 16.85 -9.86 -12.70
N ASP A 37 17.06 -8.79 -13.47
CA ASP A 37 16.96 -7.41 -12.99
C ASP A 37 15.55 -7.09 -12.54
N ALA A 38 14.57 -7.58 -13.30
CA ALA A 38 13.16 -7.36 -13.01
C ALA A 38 12.74 -8.01 -11.69
N THR A 39 13.28 -9.19 -11.38
CA THR A 39 13.01 -9.91 -10.14
C THR A 39 13.45 -9.12 -8.91
N TRP A 40 14.60 -8.43 -8.97
CA TRP A 40 15.07 -7.58 -7.86
C TRP A 40 14.14 -6.39 -7.61
N GLY A 41 13.69 -5.72 -8.67
CA GLY A 41 12.72 -4.64 -8.55
C GLY A 41 11.39 -5.11 -7.98
N LEU A 42 10.87 -6.24 -8.47
CA LEU A 42 9.62 -6.84 -8.00
C LEU A 42 9.71 -7.24 -6.52
N ALA A 43 10.81 -7.85 -6.09
CA ALA A 43 11.02 -8.22 -4.69
C ALA A 43 11.04 -6.99 -3.78
N ALA A 44 11.74 -5.92 -4.18
CA ALA A 44 11.78 -4.67 -3.43
C ALA A 44 10.38 -4.04 -3.33
N PHE A 45 9.62 -4.01 -4.42
CA PHE A 45 8.25 -3.50 -4.44
C PHE A 45 7.34 -4.30 -3.51
N VAL A 46 7.32 -5.63 -3.60
CA VAL A 46 6.45 -6.48 -2.79
C VAL A 46 6.70 -6.28 -1.29
N LEU A 47 7.96 -6.24 -0.87
CA LEU A 47 8.32 -6.04 0.54
C LEU A 47 7.86 -4.66 1.05
N LEU A 48 8.12 -3.60 0.28
CA LEU A 48 7.75 -2.25 0.67
C LEU A 48 6.23 -2.04 0.64
N ALA A 49 5.55 -2.53 -0.40
CA ALA A 49 4.10 -2.43 -0.53
C ALA A 49 3.39 -3.15 0.63
N LEU A 50 3.81 -4.38 0.97
CA LEU A 50 3.25 -5.10 2.12
C LEU A 50 3.43 -4.32 3.44
N LEU A 51 4.60 -3.72 3.65
CA LEU A 51 4.85 -2.90 4.83
C LEU A 51 3.92 -1.67 4.87
N VAL A 52 3.78 -0.96 3.74
CA VAL A 52 2.87 0.18 3.61
C VAL A 52 1.42 -0.23 3.87
N THR A 53 0.95 -1.31 3.25
CA THR A 53 -0.39 -1.86 3.44
C THR A 53 -0.66 -2.15 4.93
N LEU A 54 0.29 -2.78 5.64
CA LEU A 54 0.16 -3.09 7.06
C LEU A 54 0.12 -1.83 7.93
N VAL A 55 1.07 -0.90 7.73
CA VAL A 55 1.16 0.33 8.52
C VAL A 55 -0.09 1.19 8.36
N THR A 56 -0.58 1.34 7.14
CA THR A 56 -1.77 2.15 6.83
C THR A 56 -3.06 1.50 7.36
N SER A 57 -3.18 0.18 7.29
CA SER A 57 -4.30 -0.56 7.87
C SER A 57 -4.34 -0.46 9.40
N ILE A 58 -3.18 -0.55 10.05
CA ILE A 58 -3.04 -0.33 11.49
C ILE A 58 -3.37 1.14 11.84
N GLY A 59 -2.93 2.09 11.01
CA GLY A 59 -3.29 3.50 11.14
C GLY A 59 -4.80 3.72 11.09
N ALA A 60 -5.49 3.09 10.15
CA ALA A 60 -6.96 3.14 10.03
C ALA A 60 -7.66 2.60 11.29
N PHE A 61 -7.15 1.49 11.86
CA PHE A 61 -7.65 0.94 13.12
C PHE A 61 -7.56 1.95 14.28
N PHE A 62 -6.41 2.61 14.43
CA PHE A 62 -6.19 3.58 15.49
C PHE A 62 -7.04 4.85 15.29
N LEU A 63 -7.12 5.38 14.07
CA LEU A 63 -7.91 6.57 13.77
C LEU A 63 -9.40 6.33 13.99
N ALA A 64 -9.95 5.19 13.53
CA ALA A 64 -11.32 4.80 13.84
C ALA A 64 -11.54 4.74 15.36
N GLY A 65 -10.56 4.24 16.12
CA GLY A 65 -10.61 4.24 17.58
C GLY A 65 -10.57 5.63 18.23
N ILE A 66 -9.82 6.57 17.68
CA ILE A 66 -9.77 7.96 18.15
C ILE A 66 -11.09 8.68 17.87
N LEU A 67 -11.66 8.51 16.68
CA LEU A 67 -12.94 9.12 16.30
C LEU A 67 -14.09 8.64 17.18
N ILE A 68 -14.15 7.33 17.48
CA ILE A 68 -15.14 6.77 18.40
C ILE A 68 -14.99 7.38 19.80
N LYS A 69 -13.75 7.55 20.30
CA LYS A 69 -13.50 8.22 21.59
C LYS A 69 -13.93 9.69 21.60
N ARG A 70 -14.04 10.33 20.43
CA ARG A 70 -14.54 11.71 20.25
C ARG A 70 -16.05 11.79 20.01
N ASN A 71 -16.81 10.74 20.36
CA ASN A 71 -18.27 10.65 20.20
C ASN A 71 -18.78 10.60 18.75
N PHE A 72 -17.93 10.27 17.77
CA PHE A 72 -18.43 9.96 16.43
C PHE A 72 -19.13 8.59 16.41
N SER A 73 -20.12 8.44 15.53
CA SER A 73 -20.76 7.14 15.33
C SER A 73 -19.73 6.11 14.84
N PRO A 74 -19.86 4.82 15.20
CA PRO A 74 -18.96 3.77 14.73
C PRO A 74 -18.88 3.67 13.20
N VAL A 75 -19.99 3.93 12.51
CA VAL A 75 -20.09 3.89 11.05
C VAL A 75 -19.37 5.08 10.43
N THR A 76 -19.63 6.29 10.92
CA THR A 76 -18.98 7.53 10.45
C THR A 76 -17.46 7.45 10.67
N SER A 77 -17.02 6.88 11.79
CA SER A 77 -15.60 6.73 12.11
C SER A 77 -14.88 5.83 11.10
N ALA A 78 -15.50 4.71 10.70
CA ALA A 78 -14.94 3.83 9.67
C ALA A 78 -14.97 4.47 8.28
N LEU A 79 -16.06 5.16 7.93
CA LEU A 79 -16.19 5.89 6.66
C LEU A 79 -15.17 7.01 6.49
N ILE A 80 -14.63 7.57 7.58
CA ILE A 80 -13.56 8.57 7.51
C ILE A 80 -12.19 7.89 7.50
N ALA A 81 -11.97 6.92 8.39
CA ALA A 81 -10.66 6.30 8.54
C ALA A 81 -10.22 5.50 7.30
N VAL A 82 -11.15 4.77 6.67
CA VAL A 82 -10.83 3.92 5.52
C VAL A 82 -10.34 4.74 4.33
N PRO A 83 -11.08 5.74 3.81
CA PRO A 83 -10.61 6.50 2.64
C PRO A 83 -9.31 7.26 2.89
N VAL A 84 -9.14 7.85 4.08
CA VAL A 84 -7.93 8.62 4.42
C VAL A 84 -6.70 7.73 4.33
N PHE A 85 -6.71 6.58 4.99
CA PHE A 85 -5.55 5.68 5.00
C PHE A 85 -5.40 4.87 3.71
N SER A 86 -6.48 4.64 2.96
CA SER A 86 -6.39 4.06 1.63
C SER A 86 -5.72 5.01 0.64
N ILE A 87 -6.10 6.30 0.62
CA ILE A 87 -5.45 7.29 -0.27
C ILE A 87 -3.97 7.44 0.07
N VAL A 88 -3.64 7.52 1.36
CA VAL A 88 -2.24 7.59 1.81
C VAL A 88 -1.48 6.31 1.45
N GLY A 89 -2.09 5.14 1.63
CA GLY A 89 -1.50 3.85 1.26
C GLY A 89 -1.22 3.74 -0.23
N ILE A 90 -2.20 4.05 -1.08
CA ILE A 90 -2.04 4.08 -2.53
C ILE A 90 -0.92 5.03 -2.95
N GLY A 91 -0.88 6.24 -2.38
CA GLY A 91 0.17 7.22 -2.67
C GLY A 91 1.57 6.69 -2.32
N LEU A 92 1.72 6.02 -1.18
CA LEU A 92 2.97 5.40 -0.78
C LEU A 92 3.33 4.18 -1.63
N GLU A 93 2.36 3.35 -2.02
CA GLU A 93 2.58 2.20 -2.91
C GLU A 93 3.05 2.63 -4.30
N ILE A 94 2.58 3.77 -4.82
CA ILE A 94 3.12 4.36 -6.05
C ILE A 94 4.60 4.72 -5.86
N VAL A 95 4.97 5.32 -4.72
CA VAL A 95 6.38 5.60 -4.41
C VAL A 95 7.20 4.30 -4.31
N CYS A 96 6.66 3.26 -3.68
CA CYS A 96 7.29 1.95 -3.62
C CYS A 96 7.53 1.35 -5.01
N SER A 97 6.60 1.54 -5.95
CA SER A 97 6.74 1.10 -7.34
C SER A 97 7.90 1.82 -8.03
N LEU A 98 7.99 3.14 -7.88
CA LEU A 98 9.12 3.91 -8.42
C LEU A 98 10.46 3.46 -7.83
N ILE A 99 10.50 3.18 -6.52
CA ILE A 99 11.69 2.62 -5.86
C ILE A 99 12.02 1.25 -6.45
N GLY A 100 11.03 0.37 -6.65
CA GLY A 100 11.23 -0.94 -7.26
C GLY A 100 11.81 -0.86 -8.67
N VAL A 101 11.31 0.05 -9.51
CA VAL A 101 11.90 0.32 -10.84
C VAL A 101 13.34 0.82 -10.70
N GLY A 102 13.60 1.74 -9.76
CA GLY A 102 14.95 2.25 -9.49
C GLY A 102 15.93 1.18 -9.04
N VAL A 103 15.48 0.21 -8.23
CA VAL A 103 16.29 -0.95 -7.81
C VAL A 103 16.61 -1.83 -9.01
N ALA A 104 15.63 -2.12 -9.87
CA ALA A 104 15.88 -2.91 -11.07
C ALA A 104 16.88 -2.22 -12.01
N GLU A 105 16.77 -0.90 -12.19
CA GLU A 105 17.70 -0.14 -13.02
C GLU A 105 19.11 -0.10 -12.40
N PHE A 106 19.20 0.03 -11.08
CA PHE A 106 20.47 -0.04 -10.37
C PHE A 106 21.16 -1.39 -10.58
N VAL A 107 20.42 -2.49 -10.53
CA VAL A 107 20.99 -3.83 -10.78
C VAL A 107 21.46 -3.94 -12.23
N ARG A 108 20.62 -3.54 -13.19
CA ARG A 108 20.91 -3.59 -14.64
C ARG A 108 22.18 -2.85 -15.06
N VAL A 109 22.51 -1.75 -14.36
CA VAL A 109 23.67 -0.91 -14.71
C VAL A 109 24.97 -1.38 -14.04
N ASN A 110 24.89 -2.04 -12.89
CA ASN A 110 26.06 -2.35 -12.05
C ASN A 110 26.48 -3.83 -12.05
N TYR A 111 25.62 -4.73 -12.53
CA TYR A 111 25.84 -6.18 -12.55
C TYR A 111 25.53 -6.75 -13.93
#